data_AF-A0A931EVY8-F1
#
_entry.id   AF-A0A931EVY8-F1
#
_cell.length_a   1.000
_cell.length_b   1.000
_cell.length_c   1.000
_cell.angle_alpha   90.00
_cell.angle_beta   90.00
_cell.angle_gamma   90.00
#
_symmetry.space_group_name_H-M   'P 1'
#
loop_
_entity.id
_entity.type
_entity.pdbx_description
1 polymer ?
#
loop_
_entity_poly.entity_id
_entity_poly.type
_entity_poly.pdbx_seq_one_letter_code
_entity_poly.pdbx_strand_id
1 'polypeptide(L)'
;MARGSRRVRGKRRSRKRQEVWGWGAAGAVVVAVVVVRFVGDHPGWAMGMACLLVVMVAGGLVLRHRVIQAARQRFLAANAELEKVDQMSGTEFEHLVAERMIADGFRQVRERGGSGDGGVDITAVAAGHGRYAVHCKRYSKPVGAPDVRNFLGALANAFAGHTGILVTSSRLTKQARLEALGAREPLILVERDRLADWLLGSASLLPARSARMLTEEEAT
;
A
#
# COMPACT_ATOMS: atom_id res chain seq x y z
N MET A 1 17.64 -36.46 50.41
CA MET A 1 16.76 -35.36 50.89
C MET A 1 17.27 -34.04 50.32
N ALA A 2 16.52 -33.38 49.45
CA ALA A 2 16.79 -32.00 49.03
C ALA A 2 15.47 -31.29 48.71
N ARG A 3 14.90 -30.63 49.72
CA ARG A 3 13.69 -29.81 49.61
C ARG A 3 14.04 -28.40 50.06
N GLY A 4 13.84 -27.42 49.17
CA GLY A 4 13.56 -26.04 49.56
C GLY A 4 14.57 -24.98 49.14
N SER A 5 14.28 -24.24 48.06
CA SER A 5 14.77 -22.85 47.89
C SER A 5 14.05 -22.00 46.82
N ARG A 6 12.80 -22.31 46.42
CA ARG A 6 12.08 -21.58 45.34
C ARG A 6 10.97 -20.61 45.76
N ARG A 7 10.94 -20.07 47.00
CA ARG A 7 9.81 -19.20 47.45
C ARG A 7 10.12 -17.72 47.75
N VAL A 8 11.37 -17.26 47.72
CA VAL A 8 11.69 -15.89 48.22
C VAL A 8 11.69 -14.79 47.13
N ARG A 9 11.82 -15.15 45.84
CA ARG A 9 12.02 -14.15 44.76
C ARG A 9 10.76 -13.43 44.26
N GLY A 10 9.56 -13.95 44.57
CA GLY A 10 8.28 -13.38 44.13
C GLY A 10 7.75 -12.19 44.96
N LYS A 11 8.18 -12.07 46.24
CA LYS A 11 7.64 -11.05 47.16
C LYS A 11 8.15 -9.63 46.87
N ARG A 12 9.38 -9.48 46.34
CA ARG A 12 10.02 -8.17 46.09
C ARG A 12 9.46 -7.41 44.87
N ARG A 13 9.02 -8.12 43.81
CA ARG A 13 8.38 -7.51 42.63
C ARG A 13 6.96 -6.99 42.91
N SER A 14 6.25 -7.63 43.84
CA SER A 14 4.90 -7.22 44.27
C SER A 14 4.89 -5.86 44.98
N ARG A 15 5.85 -5.63 45.89
CA ARG A 15 5.94 -4.40 46.70
C ARG A 15 6.19 -3.14 45.85
N LYS A 16 7.06 -3.23 44.84
CA LYS A 16 7.36 -2.11 43.92
C LYS A 16 6.17 -1.74 43.01
N ARG A 17 5.32 -2.71 42.68
CA ARG A 17 4.08 -2.48 41.90
C ARG A 17 2.97 -1.87 42.76
N GLN A 18 2.91 -2.22 44.06
CA GLN A 18 1.99 -1.62 45.03
C GLN A 18 2.33 -0.15 45.32
N GLU A 19 3.61 0.21 45.42
CA GLU A 19 4.02 1.62 45.60
C GLU A 19 3.60 2.48 44.41
N VAL A 20 3.88 2.06 43.17
CA VAL A 20 3.49 2.81 41.95
C VAL A 20 1.97 3.00 41.85
N TRP A 21 1.19 1.98 42.26
CA TRP A 21 -0.27 2.07 42.28
C TRP A 21 -0.77 3.02 43.39
N GLY A 22 -0.10 3.05 44.54
CA GLY A 22 -0.38 3.98 45.64
C GLY A 22 -0.16 5.44 45.27
N TRP A 23 0.95 5.75 44.60
CA TRP A 23 1.22 7.11 44.09
C TRP A 23 0.23 7.53 42.99
N GLY A 24 -0.16 6.59 42.11
CA GLY A 24 -1.20 6.83 41.09
C GLY A 24 -2.57 7.12 41.71
N ALA A 25 -2.96 6.39 42.74
CA ALA A 25 -4.22 6.60 43.46
C ALA A 25 -4.23 7.93 44.23
N ALA A 26 -3.13 8.27 44.93
CA ALA A 26 -3.00 9.54 45.63
C ALA A 26 -3.06 10.74 44.66
N GLY A 27 -2.39 10.65 43.52
CA GLY A 27 -2.46 11.67 42.46
C GLY A 27 -3.88 11.87 41.94
N ALA A 28 -4.63 10.79 41.70
CA ALA A 28 -6.02 10.86 41.23
C ALA A 28 -6.95 11.57 42.24
N VAL A 29 -6.77 11.33 43.54
CA VAL A 29 -7.54 12.00 44.60
C VAL A 29 -7.26 13.50 44.62
N VAL A 30 -5.99 13.91 44.53
CA VAL A 30 -5.62 15.34 44.49
C VAL A 30 -6.25 16.03 43.29
N VAL A 31 -6.16 15.42 42.09
CA VAL A 31 -6.81 15.97 40.88
C VAL A 31 -8.32 16.07 41.07
N ALA A 32 -8.97 15.05 41.62
CA ALA A 32 -10.42 15.07 41.86
C ALA A 32 -10.83 16.21 42.80
N VAL A 33 -10.11 16.43 43.91
CA VAL A 33 -10.40 17.53 44.85
C VAL A 33 -10.23 18.90 44.19
N VAL A 34 -9.17 19.08 43.40
CA VAL A 34 -8.93 20.33 42.65
C VAL A 34 -10.06 20.59 41.65
N VAL A 35 -10.49 19.56 40.91
CA VAL A 35 -11.61 19.67 39.96
C VAL A 35 -12.91 20.03 40.68
N VAL A 36 -13.24 19.38 41.79
CA VAL A 36 -14.47 19.69 42.55
C VAL A 36 -14.49 21.13 43.04
N ARG A 37 -13.37 21.61 43.59
CA ARG A 37 -13.21 23.01 44.03
C ARG A 37 -13.39 23.98 42.87
N PHE A 38 -12.67 23.75 41.76
CA PHE A 38 -12.72 24.61 40.58
C PHE A 38 -14.10 24.67 39.92
N VAL A 39 -14.83 23.55 39.87
CA VAL A 39 -16.20 23.49 39.34
C VAL A 39 -17.17 24.29 40.21
N GLY A 40 -16.99 24.24 41.54
CA GLY A 40 -17.78 25.04 42.48
C GLY A 40 -17.51 26.54 42.36
N ASP A 41 -16.24 26.91 42.19
CA ASP A 41 -15.81 28.31 42.12
C ASP A 41 -16.12 28.96 40.75
N HIS A 42 -16.12 28.17 39.67
CA HIS A 42 -16.27 28.66 38.29
C HIS A 42 -17.17 27.76 37.42
N PRO A 43 -18.49 27.72 37.68
CA PRO A 43 -19.42 26.83 36.98
C PRO A 43 -19.52 27.10 35.47
N GLY A 44 -19.39 28.36 35.03
CA GLY A 44 -19.43 28.73 33.61
C GLY A 44 -18.25 28.20 32.80
N TRP A 45 -17.02 28.31 33.35
CA TRP A 45 -15.81 27.82 32.70
C TRP A 45 -15.77 26.28 32.65
N ALA A 46 -16.22 25.62 33.71
CA ALA A 46 -16.35 24.16 33.74
C ALA A 46 -17.29 23.64 32.65
N MET A 47 -18.45 24.29 32.47
CA MET A 47 -19.40 23.96 31.40
C MET A 47 -18.77 24.17 30.00
N GLY A 48 -18.09 25.29 29.80
CA GLY A 48 -17.41 25.60 28.52
C GLY A 48 -16.35 24.56 28.15
N MET A 49 -15.51 24.16 29.12
CA MET A 49 -14.51 23.12 28.92
C MET A 49 -15.13 21.75 28.63
N ALA A 50 -16.24 21.39 29.30
CA ALA A 50 -16.96 20.15 29.04
C ALA A 50 -17.55 20.12 27.62
N CYS A 51 -18.20 21.21 27.18
CA CYS A 51 -18.72 21.34 25.83
C CYS A 51 -17.60 21.25 24.76
N LEU A 52 -16.46 21.93 25.00
CA LEU A 52 -15.30 21.84 24.11
C LEU A 52 -14.80 20.40 23.98
N LEU A 53 -14.69 19.68 25.09
CA LEU A 53 -14.25 18.29 25.09
C LEU A 53 -15.21 17.39 24.31
N VAL A 54 -16.52 17.58 24.48
CA VAL A 54 -17.53 16.84 23.70
C VAL A 54 -17.39 17.12 22.20
N VAL A 55 -17.22 18.38 21.80
CA VAL A 55 -17.01 18.76 20.38
C VAL A 55 -15.73 18.14 19.82
N MET A 56 -14.63 18.17 20.58
CA MET A 56 -13.36 17.56 20.18
C MET A 56 -13.48 16.04 20.00
N VAL A 57 -14.15 15.35 20.92
CA VAL A 57 -14.38 13.90 20.85
C VAL A 57 -15.29 13.55 19.68
N ALA A 58 -16.41 14.27 19.52
CA ALA A 58 -17.34 14.08 18.41
C ALA A 58 -16.67 14.34 17.06
N GLY A 59 -15.91 15.43 16.96
CA GLY A 59 -15.10 15.76 15.78
C GLY A 59 -14.11 14.65 15.45
N GLY A 60 -13.36 14.17 16.45
CA GLY A 60 -12.43 13.04 16.29
C GLY A 60 -13.12 11.76 15.83
N LEU A 61 -14.30 11.43 16.37
CA LEU A 61 -15.09 10.28 15.94
C LEU A 61 -15.59 10.42 14.50
N VAL A 62 -16.04 11.61 14.10
CA VAL A 62 -16.46 11.90 12.72
C VAL A 62 -15.28 11.81 11.76
N LEU A 63 -14.14 12.42 12.08
CA LEU A 63 -12.90 12.31 11.30
C LEU A 63 -12.48 10.85 11.13
N ARG A 64 -12.43 10.09 12.22
CA ARG A 64 -12.15 8.65 12.20
C ARG A 64 -13.15 7.91 11.31
N HIS A 65 -14.43 8.22 11.43
CA HIS A 65 -15.47 7.55 10.66
C HIS A 65 -15.34 7.87 9.16
N ARG A 66 -15.10 9.13 8.79
CA ARG A 66 -14.89 9.55 7.39
C ARG A 66 -13.65 8.88 6.78
N VAL A 67 -12.56 8.79 7.52
CA VAL A 67 -11.33 8.09 7.06
C VAL A 67 -11.60 6.61 6.85
N ILE A 68 -12.30 5.94 7.77
CA ILE A 68 -12.65 4.52 7.65
C ILE A 68 -13.63 4.29 6.49
N GLN A 69 -14.64 5.15 6.32
CA GLN A 69 -15.62 5.05 5.23
C GLN A 69 -14.95 5.22 3.87
N ALA A 70 -14.05 6.20 3.71
CA ALA A 70 -13.29 6.38 2.48
C ALA A 70 -12.39 5.18 2.17
N ALA A 71 -11.73 4.61 3.17
CA ALA A 71 -10.93 3.39 3.00
C ALA A 71 -11.80 2.18 2.59
N ARG A 72 -12.99 2.04 3.19
CA ARG A 72 -13.94 0.96 2.84
C ARG A 72 -14.45 1.06 1.42
N GLN A 73 -14.87 2.26 0.98
CA GLN A 73 -15.36 2.44 -0.40
C GLN A 73 -14.27 2.13 -1.43
N ARG A 74 -13.03 2.55 -1.16
CA ARG A 74 -11.88 2.20 -2.02
C ARG A 74 -11.66 0.69 -2.08
N PHE A 75 -11.69 0.02 -0.92
CA PHE A 75 -11.54 -1.43 -0.87
C PHE A 75 -12.64 -2.17 -1.64
N LEU A 76 -13.89 -1.73 -1.52
CA LEU A 76 -15.02 -2.31 -2.26
C LEU A 76 -14.89 -2.06 -3.76
N ALA A 77 -14.56 -0.84 -4.19
CA ALA A 77 -14.36 -0.52 -5.60
C ALA A 77 -13.19 -1.33 -6.20
N ALA A 78 -12.07 -1.43 -5.47
CA ALA A 78 -10.91 -2.22 -5.87
C ALA A 78 -11.27 -3.70 -6.03
N ASN A 79 -12.01 -4.27 -5.09
CA ASN A 79 -12.42 -5.67 -5.18
C ASN A 79 -13.42 -5.91 -6.31
N ALA A 80 -14.36 -4.99 -6.54
CA ALA A 80 -15.33 -5.11 -7.63
C ALA A 80 -14.64 -5.09 -9.01
N GLU A 81 -13.65 -4.22 -9.20
CA GLU A 81 -12.85 -4.23 -10.43
C GLU A 81 -12.01 -5.50 -10.58
N LEU A 82 -11.36 -5.95 -9.50
CA LEU A 82 -10.59 -7.19 -9.54
C LEU A 82 -11.47 -8.43 -9.77
N GLU A 83 -12.71 -8.43 -9.30
CA GLU A 83 -13.67 -9.51 -9.56
C GLU A 83 -14.02 -9.61 -11.04
N LYS A 84 -14.16 -8.47 -11.74
CA LYS A 84 -14.29 -8.45 -13.20
C LYS A 84 -13.05 -9.03 -13.87
N VAL A 85 -11.86 -8.63 -13.43
CA VAL A 85 -10.58 -9.16 -13.95
C VAL A 85 -10.48 -10.68 -13.77
N ASP A 86 -10.96 -11.22 -12.65
CA ASP A 86 -10.91 -12.67 -12.40
C ASP A 86 -11.77 -13.47 -13.39
N GLN A 87 -12.83 -12.85 -13.94
CA GLN A 87 -13.74 -13.45 -14.93
C GLN A 87 -13.23 -13.34 -16.38
N MET A 88 -12.30 -12.42 -16.66
CA MET A 88 -11.73 -12.20 -18.00
C MET A 88 -10.80 -13.33 -18.44
N SER A 89 -10.73 -13.59 -19.73
CA SER A 89 -9.68 -14.40 -20.36
C SER A 89 -8.29 -13.72 -20.30
N GLY A 90 -7.24 -14.45 -20.67
CA GLY A 90 -5.88 -13.88 -20.72
C GLY A 90 -5.79 -12.71 -21.72
N THR A 91 -6.36 -12.90 -22.91
CA THR A 91 -6.39 -11.88 -23.97
C THR A 91 -7.23 -10.66 -23.58
N GLU A 92 -8.39 -10.86 -22.94
CA GLU A 92 -9.18 -9.72 -22.43
C GLU A 92 -8.41 -8.94 -21.35
N PHE A 93 -7.63 -9.64 -20.52
CA PHE A 93 -6.79 -8.98 -19.53
C PHE A 93 -5.64 -8.18 -20.18
N GLU A 94 -5.00 -8.72 -21.22
CA GLU A 94 -4.00 -7.99 -22.01
C GLU A 94 -4.59 -6.71 -22.61
N HIS A 95 -5.78 -6.80 -23.19
CA HIS A 95 -6.47 -5.66 -23.77
C HIS A 95 -6.81 -4.59 -22.71
N LEU A 96 -7.35 -5.00 -21.55
CA LEU A 96 -7.62 -4.10 -20.43
C LEU A 96 -6.35 -3.37 -19.97
N VAL A 97 -5.22 -4.09 -19.88
CA VAL A 97 -3.93 -3.49 -19.50
C VAL A 97 -3.48 -2.49 -20.58
N ALA A 98 -3.63 -2.80 -21.85
CA ALA A 98 -3.29 -1.89 -22.95
C ALA A 98 -4.13 -0.60 -22.91
N GLU A 99 -5.45 -0.72 -22.75
CA GLU A 99 -6.35 0.43 -22.57
C GLU A 99 -5.94 1.28 -21.37
N ARG A 100 -5.61 0.62 -20.25
CA ARG A 100 -5.21 1.34 -19.04
C ARG A 100 -3.87 2.05 -19.22
N MET A 101 -2.91 1.47 -19.94
CA MET A 101 -1.65 2.15 -20.28
C MET A 101 -1.88 3.41 -21.11
N ILE A 102 -2.80 3.37 -22.09
CA ILE A 102 -3.17 4.55 -22.87
C ILE A 102 -3.74 5.63 -21.94
N ALA A 103 -4.67 5.25 -21.06
CA ALA A 103 -5.27 6.16 -20.08
C ALA A 103 -4.25 6.72 -19.06
N ASP A 104 -3.17 5.99 -18.79
CA ASP A 104 -2.07 6.40 -17.91
C ASP A 104 -1.02 7.28 -18.63
N GLY A 105 -1.19 7.52 -19.94
CA GLY A 105 -0.36 8.44 -20.73
C GLY A 105 0.74 7.79 -21.57
N PHE A 106 0.78 6.46 -21.67
CA PHE A 106 1.65 5.76 -22.60
C PHE A 106 1.18 5.97 -24.05
N ARG A 107 2.12 5.93 -24.99
CA ARG A 107 1.93 6.11 -26.43
C ARG A 107 2.43 4.88 -27.18
N GLN A 108 2.01 4.75 -28.43
CA GLN A 108 2.36 3.62 -29.31
C GLN A 108 2.14 2.26 -28.62
N VAL A 109 1.06 2.15 -27.86
CA VAL A 109 0.67 0.90 -27.19
C VAL A 109 0.27 -0.10 -28.27
N ARG A 110 0.95 -1.23 -28.32
CA ARG A 110 0.71 -2.31 -29.28
C ARG A 110 0.67 -3.64 -28.56
N GLU A 111 -0.48 -4.29 -28.63
CA GLU A 111 -0.64 -5.69 -28.26
C GLU A 111 0.08 -6.57 -29.30
N ARG A 112 0.81 -7.57 -28.82
CA ARG A 112 1.52 -8.56 -29.62
C ARG A 112 0.91 -9.96 -29.58
N GLY A 113 -0.14 -10.13 -28.77
CA GLY A 113 -0.62 -11.42 -28.25
C GLY A 113 -0.65 -12.60 -29.23
N GLY A 114 -0.45 -13.79 -28.68
CA GLY A 114 -0.54 -15.06 -29.41
C GLY A 114 0.50 -16.08 -28.92
N SER A 115 0.32 -17.35 -29.25
CA SER A 115 1.32 -18.37 -28.92
C SER A 115 2.64 -18.07 -29.62
N GLY A 116 3.70 -17.75 -28.88
CA GLY A 116 5.05 -17.51 -29.43
C GLY A 116 5.54 -16.07 -29.35
N ASP A 117 4.81 -15.19 -28.66
CA ASP A 117 5.20 -13.82 -28.28
C ASP A 117 6.47 -13.72 -27.41
N GLY A 118 6.98 -14.86 -26.93
CA GLY A 118 8.21 -14.93 -26.13
C GLY A 118 8.03 -14.35 -24.73
N GLY A 119 6.80 -14.15 -24.27
CA GLY A 119 6.50 -13.59 -22.96
C GLY A 119 6.47 -12.06 -22.90
N VAL A 120 6.23 -11.38 -24.03
CA VAL A 120 5.93 -9.94 -24.07
C VAL A 120 4.62 -9.72 -24.82
N ASP A 121 3.58 -9.36 -24.08
CA ASP A 121 2.22 -9.28 -24.61
C ASP A 121 1.92 -7.87 -25.12
N ILE A 122 2.53 -6.83 -24.54
CA ILE A 122 2.33 -5.43 -24.94
C ILE A 122 3.66 -4.69 -25.03
N THR A 123 3.77 -3.79 -25.99
CA THR A 123 4.86 -2.81 -26.09
C THR A 123 4.30 -1.40 -26.06
N ALA A 124 5.01 -0.49 -25.42
CA ALA A 124 4.58 0.91 -25.29
C ALA A 124 5.77 1.86 -25.21
N VAL A 125 5.51 3.14 -25.39
CA VAL A 125 6.51 4.23 -25.29
C VAL A 125 5.95 5.31 -24.38
N ALA A 126 6.74 5.79 -23.43
CA ALA A 126 6.38 6.96 -22.65
C ALA A 126 7.31 8.13 -22.97
N ALA A 127 6.71 9.31 -23.21
CA ALA A 127 7.47 10.51 -23.55
C ALA A 127 8.44 10.87 -22.42
N GLY A 128 9.73 10.99 -22.75
CA GLY A 128 10.79 11.26 -21.76
C GLY A 128 11.22 10.08 -20.89
N HIS A 129 10.58 8.91 -21.03
CA HIS A 129 10.86 7.72 -20.19
C HIS A 129 11.23 6.46 -20.99
N GLY A 130 11.20 6.52 -22.32
CA GLY A 130 11.71 5.45 -23.18
C GLY A 130 10.67 4.40 -23.53
N ARG A 131 11.14 3.18 -23.84
CA ARG A 131 10.33 2.07 -24.34
C ARG A 131 10.06 1.06 -23.23
N TYR A 132 8.87 0.47 -23.26
CA TYR A 132 8.36 -0.47 -22.28
C TYR A 132 7.92 -1.75 -22.96
N ALA A 133 8.24 -2.86 -22.32
CA ALA A 133 7.77 -4.19 -22.68
C ALA A 133 7.00 -4.74 -21.48
N VAL A 134 5.80 -5.26 -21.72
CA VAL A 134 4.86 -5.63 -20.67
C VAL A 134 4.49 -7.09 -20.83
N HIS A 135 4.50 -7.80 -19.71
CA HIS A 135 3.99 -9.15 -19.60
C HIS A 135 2.82 -9.19 -18.64
N CYS A 136 1.71 -9.78 -19.08
CA CYS A 136 0.43 -9.91 -18.43
C CYS A 136 0.21 -11.36 -18.02
N LYS A 137 0.01 -11.60 -16.73
CA LYS A 137 -0.32 -12.92 -16.18
C LYS A 137 -1.64 -12.88 -15.42
N ARG A 138 -2.72 -13.30 -16.10
CA ARG A 138 -4.04 -13.54 -15.49
C ARG A 138 -4.07 -14.91 -14.83
N TYR A 139 -3.60 -15.03 -13.59
CA TYR A 139 -3.51 -16.30 -12.85
C TYR A 139 -4.34 -16.28 -11.56
N SER A 140 -4.85 -17.46 -11.17
CA SER A 140 -5.42 -17.69 -9.83
C SER A 140 -4.36 -18.02 -8.79
N LYS A 141 -3.20 -18.56 -9.23
CA LYS A 141 -2.08 -18.93 -8.35
C LYS A 141 -0.97 -17.87 -8.38
N PRO A 142 -0.16 -17.77 -7.31
CA PRO A 142 0.97 -16.86 -7.29
C PRO A 142 1.96 -17.11 -8.42
N VAL A 143 2.51 -16.03 -8.98
CA VAL A 143 3.50 -16.08 -10.07
C VAL A 143 4.85 -16.55 -9.52
N GLY A 144 5.43 -17.55 -10.19
CA GLY A 144 6.65 -18.22 -9.77
C GLY A 144 7.92 -17.52 -10.29
N ALA A 145 9.06 -17.90 -9.69
CA ALA A 145 10.37 -17.48 -10.19
C ALA A 145 10.64 -17.85 -11.66
N PRO A 146 10.18 -19.01 -12.19
CA PRO A 146 10.35 -19.34 -13.61
C PRO A 146 9.70 -18.32 -14.55
N ASP A 147 8.48 -17.86 -14.24
CA ASP A 147 7.78 -16.87 -15.08
C ASP A 147 8.56 -15.55 -15.16
N VAL A 148 9.07 -15.08 -14.02
CA VAL A 148 9.88 -13.85 -13.96
C VAL A 148 11.17 -14.01 -14.76
N ARG A 149 11.89 -15.13 -14.60
CA ARG A 149 13.13 -15.39 -15.36
C ARG A 149 12.90 -15.49 -16.86
N ASN A 150 11.79 -16.10 -17.29
CA ASN A 150 11.43 -16.17 -18.71
C ASN A 150 11.21 -14.77 -19.28
N PHE A 151 10.48 -13.91 -18.55
CA PHE A 151 10.27 -12.53 -18.98
C PHE A 151 11.58 -11.72 -19.02
N LEU A 152 12.44 -11.87 -18.01
CA LEU A 152 13.78 -11.26 -18.02
C LEU A 152 14.61 -11.73 -19.22
N GLY A 153 14.53 -13.01 -19.58
CA GLY A 153 15.17 -13.54 -20.78
C GLY A 153 14.64 -12.89 -22.06
N ALA A 154 13.34 -12.63 -22.15
CA ALA A 154 12.75 -11.91 -23.28
C ALA A 154 13.23 -10.45 -23.36
N LEU A 155 13.30 -9.78 -22.21
CA LEU A 155 13.82 -8.41 -22.08
C LEU A 155 15.27 -8.31 -22.52
N ALA A 156 16.12 -9.23 -22.05
CA ALA A 156 17.54 -9.22 -22.37
C ALA A 156 17.82 -9.50 -23.86
N ASN A 157 17.03 -10.36 -24.51
CA ASN A 157 17.29 -10.81 -25.88
C ASN A 157 16.58 -9.97 -26.94
N ALA A 158 15.25 -9.84 -26.85
CA ALA A 158 14.43 -9.24 -27.91
C ALA A 158 14.06 -7.77 -27.64
N PHE A 159 14.10 -7.35 -26.36
CA PHE A 159 13.68 -6.02 -25.93
C PHE A 159 14.78 -5.29 -25.14
N ALA A 160 16.04 -5.49 -25.51
CA ALA A 160 17.17 -4.87 -24.84
C ALA A 160 16.99 -3.34 -24.76
N GLY A 161 17.19 -2.77 -23.58
CA GLY A 161 16.98 -1.34 -23.30
C GLY A 161 15.53 -0.92 -23.05
N HIS A 162 14.57 -1.84 -23.05
CA HIS A 162 13.20 -1.56 -22.59
C HIS A 162 13.11 -1.68 -21.07
N THR A 163 12.22 -0.89 -20.46
CA THR A 163 11.79 -1.12 -19.09
C THR A 163 10.71 -2.19 -19.07
N GLY A 164 10.93 -3.24 -18.29
CA GLY A 164 9.95 -4.33 -18.12
C GLY A 164 8.81 -3.91 -17.20
N ILE A 165 7.58 -4.32 -17.52
CA ILE A 165 6.43 -4.26 -16.61
C ILE A 165 5.82 -5.65 -16.52
N LEU A 166 5.81 -6.25 -15.33
CA LEU A 166 5.10 -7.49 -15.08
C LEU A 166 3.80 -7.19 -14.35
N VAL A 167 2.67 -7.42 -15.02
CA VAL A 167 1.33 -7.20 -14.50
C VAL A 167 0.68 -8.54 -14.20
N THR A 168 0.16 -8.72 -13.00
CA THR A 168 -0.57 -9.95 -12.64
C THR A 168 -1.80 -9.67 -11.79
N SER A 169 -2.87 -10.42 -12.05
CA SER A 169 -4.09 -10.46 -11.21
C SER A 169 -3.88 -11.17 -9.87
N SER A 170 -2.70 -11.78 -9.65
CA SER A 170 -2.32 -12.49 -8.42
C SER A 170 -1.17 -11.79 -7.68
N ARG A 171 -0.47 -12.53 -6.82
CA ARG A 171 0.74 -12.09 -6.10
C ARG A 171 1.97 -12.82 -6.64
N LEU A 172 3.14 -12.22 -6.49
CA LEU A 172 4.41 -12.91 -6.75
C LEU A 172 4.84 -13.71 -5.51
N THR A 173 5.42 -14.87 -5.76
CA THR A 173 6.14 -15.61 -4.70
C THR A 173 7.35 -14.83 -4.20
N LYS A 174 7.81 -15.12 -2.98
CA LYS A 174 9.03 -14.48 -2.42
C LYS A 174 10.24 -14.65 -3.34
N GLN A 175 10.41 -15.84 -3.92
CA GLN A 175 11.49 -16.11 -4.87
C GLN A 175 11.34 -15.29 -6.16
N ALA A 176 10.14 -15.20 -6.73
CA ALA A 176 9.88 -14.37 -7.91
C ALA A 176 10.23 -12.89 -7.67
N ARG A 177 9.94 -12.35 -6.48
CA ARG A 177 10.32 -10.98 -6.11
C ARG A 177 11.84 -10.81 -6.00
N LEU A 178 12.54 -11.80 -5.45
CA LEU A 178 14.01 -11.76 -5.37
C LEU A 178 14.65 -11.80 -6.76
N GLU A 179 14.11 -12.61 -7.68
CA GLU A 179 14.57 -12.63 -9.08
C GLU A 179 14.35 -11.28 -9.77
N ALA A 180 13.17 -10.68 -9.58
CA ALA A 180 12.86 -9.36 -10.12
C ALA A 180 13.80 -8.26 -9.57
N LEU A 181 14.16 -8.33 -8.29
CA LEU A 181 15.09 -7.39 -7.65
C LEU A 181 16.54 -7.57 -8.11
N GLY A 182 16.92 -8.79 -8.51
CA GLY A 182 18.24 -9.13 -9.04
C GLY A 182 18.40 -8.90 -10.54
N ALA A 183 17.34 -8.43 -11.22
CA ALA A 183 17.36 -8.18 -12.66
C ALA A 183 18.34 -7.08 -13.05
N ARG A 184 18.95 -7.20 -14.24
CA ARG A 184 19.82 -6.16 -14.80
C ARG A 184 19.00 -5.01 -15.39
N GLU A 185 17.89 -5.37 -16.04
CA GLU A 185 16.94 -4.45 -16.65
C GLU A 185 15.97 -3.93 -15.57
N PRO A 186 15.56 -2.65 -15.65
CA PRO A 186 14.56 -2.12 -14.73
C PRO A 186 13.22 -2.83 -14.94
N LEU A 187 12.67 -3.35 -13.83
CA LEU A 187 11.43 -4.11 -13.83
C LEU A 187 10.42 -3.50 -12.86
N ILE A 188 9.23 -3.17 -13.37
CA ILE A 188 8.10 -2.67 -12.59
C ILE A 188 7.15 -3.84 -12.31
N LEU A 189 6.90 -4.11 -11.03
CA LEU A 189 5.95 -5.13 -10.61
C LEU A 189 4.59 -4.50 -10.29
N VAL A 190 3.54 -5.03 -10.92
CA VAL A 190 2.14 -4.66 -10.69
C VAL A 190 1.38 -5.92 -10.27
N GLU A 191 1.36 -6.16 -8.97
CA GLU A 191 0.58 -7.23 -8.33
C GLU A 191 -0.86 -6.80 -8.08
N ARG A 192 -1.73 -7.74 -7.71
CA ARG A 192 -3.17 -7.53 -7.48
C ARG A 192 -3.55 -6.24 -6.74
N ASP A 193 -2.89 -5.93 -5.62
CA ASP A 193 -3.21 -4.74 -4.81
C ASP A 193 -2.92 -3.45 -5.61
N ARG A 194 -1.76 -3.39 -6.26
CA ARG A 194 -1.34 -2.23 -7.08
C ARG A 194 -2.10 -2.15 -8.40
N LEU A 195 -2.48 -3.30 -8.97
CA LEU A 195 -3.33 -3.38 -10.15
C LEU A 195 -4.67 -2.71 -9.90
N ALA A 196 -5.29 -2.95 -8.75
CA ALA A 196 -6.57 -2.34 -8.41
C ALA A 196 -6.47 -0.81 -8.33
N ASP A 197 -5.46 -0.30 -7.63
CA ASP A 197 -5.20 1.14 -7.54
C ASP A 197 -4.90 1.75 -8.92
N TRP A 198 -4.13 1.04 -9.74
CA TRP A 198 -3.83 1.49 -11.08
C TRP A 198 -5.10 1.54 -11.95
N LEU A 199 -5.91 0.48 -11.98
CA LEU A 199 -7.17 0.42 -12.74
C LEU A 199 -8.16 1.50 -12.32
N LEU A 200 -8.25 1.80 -11.02
CA LEU A 200 -9.12 2.86 -10.49
C LEU A 200 -8.60 4.29 -10.75
N GLY A 201 -7.39 4.44 -11.29
CA GLY A 201 -6.79 5.76 -11.53
C GLY A 201 -6.19 6.43 -10.31
N SER A 202 -6.08 5.73 -9.17
CA SER A 202 -5.44 6.27 -7.95
C SER A 202 -3.91 6.16 -7.97
N ALA A 203 -3.36 5.34 -8.88
CA ALA A 203 -1.92 5.21 -9.12
C ALA A 203 -1.58 5.36 -10.61
N SER A 204 -0.33 5.76 -10.88
CA SER A 204 0.27 5.80 -12.22
C SER A 204 1.54 4.95 -12.26
N LEU A 205 1.82 4.33 -13.41
CA LEU A 205 3.05 3.60 -13.68
C LEU A 205 4.12 4.48 -14.33
N LEU A 206 3.75 5.65 -14.84
CA LEU A 206 4.73 6.62 -15.32
C LEU A 206 5.50 7.19 -14.12
N PRO A 207 6.85 7.26 -14.18
CA PRO A 207 7.61 8.00 -13.19
C PRO A 207 7.11 9.44 -13.17
N ALA A 208 6.93 10.03 -11.98
CA ALA A 208 6.65 11.45 -11.87
C ALA A 208 7.70 12.22 -12.68
N ARG A 209 7.27 13.12 -13.59
CA ARG A 209 8.17 13.94 -14.41
C ARG A 209 9.24 14.53 -13.50
N SER A 210 10.49 14.09 -13.66
CA SER A 210 11.57 14.66 -12.86
C SER A 210 11.68 16.15 -13.20
N ALA A 211 11.66 17.01 -12.19
CA ALA A 211 11.67 18.47 -12.33
C ALA A 211 12.85 19.02 -13.17
N ARG A 212 13.86 18.19 -13.46
CA ARG A 212 14.99 18.51 -14.35
C ARG A 212 14.59 18.82 -15.79
N MET A 213 13.45 18.34 -16.30
CA MET A 213 13.02 18.66 -17.67
C MET A 213 12.37 20.04 -17.80
N LEU A 214 11.82 20.61 -16.73
CA LEU A 214 11.17 21.93 -16.80
C LEU A 214 12.19 23.05 -17.06
N THR A 215 13.44 22.87 -16.61
CA THR A 215 14.51 23.86 -16.82
C THR A 215 15.11 23.85 -18.22
N GLU A 216 14.92 22.79 -19.00
CA GLU A 216 15.44 22.72 -20.37
C GLU A 216 14.41 23.18 -21.40
N GLU A 217 13.10 22.95 -21.16
CA GLU A 217 12.02 23.42 -22.05
C GLU A 217 11.75 24.93 -21.91
N GLU A 218 12.03 25.56 -20.77
CA GLU A 218 11.95 27.03 -20.62
C GLU A 218 13.20 27.78 -21.11
N ALA A 219 14.25 27.06 -21.52
CA ALA A 219 15.54 27.62 -21.95
C ALA A 219 15.77 27.56 -23.49
N THR A 220 14.77 27.12 -24.26
CA THR A 220 14.76 27.12 -25.74
C THR A 220 13.53 27.82 -26.28
#